data_AF-B9TLA3-F1
#
_entry.id   AF-B9TLA3-F1
#
_cell.length_a   1.000
_cell.length_b   1.000
_cell.length_c   1.000
_cell.angle_alpha   90.00
_cell.angle_beta   90.00
_cell.angle_gamma   90.00
#
_symmetry.space_group_name_H-M   'P 1'
#
loop_
_entity.id
_entity.type
_entity.pdbx_description
1 polymer ?
#
loop_
_entity_poly.entity_id
_entity_poly.type
_entity_poly.pdbx_seq_one_letter_code
_entity_poly.pdbx_strand_id
1 'polypeptide(L)'
;VPEDYRARLQVAADRGLLFICANPDRVVQRGDKLIFCAGALADLYEELGGKVVMAGKPYAAIYDLALAEAERLKGGPVDRSRVLCIGDGVITDVLGAENQKLACLFVAKGIHGDKALGPDGLLAPEAVAKLLAAESVGATHAIAAEFSRTVGEADIQAFADVTGDTNPVHLDANYAATTSFGERIAHGMLSAGYISAALGTTLPGPGAVYLSQS
;
A
#
# COMPACT_ATOMS: atom_id res chain seq x y z
N VAL A 1 -23.88 7.67 5.11
CA VAL A 1 -23.10 7.85 6.36
C VAL A 1 -23.45 6.73 7.34
N PRO A 2 -22.67 6.46 8.40
CA PRO A 2 -22.94 5.35 9.32
C PRO A 2 -24.36 5.36 9.89
N GLU A 3 -24.87 6.56 10.19
CA GLU A 3 -26.21 6.78 10.73
C GLU A 3 -27.34 6.20 9.86
N ASP A 4 -27.17 6.14 8.53
CA ASP A 4 -28.15 5.55 7.61
C ASP A 4 -28.40 4.06 7.89
N TYR A 5 -27.51 3.40 8.65
CA TYR A 5 -27.58 2.00 9.02
C TYR A 5 -28.11 1.78 10.45
N ARG A 6 -28.33 2.82 11.26
CA ARG A 6 -28.68 2.67 12.70
C ARG A 6 -29.86 1.73 12.91
N ALA A 7 -30.97 1.96 12.20
CA ALA A 7 -32.17 1.13 12.35
C ALA A 7 -31.92 -0.36 12.05
N ARG A 8 -31.07 -0.66 11.05
CA ARG A 8 -30.70 -2.03 10.69
C ARG A 8 -29.76 -2.65 11.71
N LEU A 9 -28.79 -1.87 12.19
CA LEU A 9 -27.80 -2.31 13.18
C LEU A 9 -28.42 -2.54 14.55
N GLN A 10 -29.39 -1.71 14.97
CA GLN A 10 -30.12 -1.89 16.22
C GLN A 10 -30.79 -3.26 16.29
N VAL A 11 -31.47 -3.69 15.21
CA VAL A 11 -32.12 -5.01 15.16
C VAL A 11 -31.11 -6.15 15.34
N ALA A 12 -29.89 -6.01 14.81
CA ALA A 12 -28.85 -7.01 14.99
C ALA A 12 -28.26 -6.98 16.41
N ALA A 13 -28.06 -5.78 16.99
CA ALA A 13 -27.57 -5.58 18.35
C ALA A 13 -28.56 -6.14 19.39
N ASP A 14 -29.86 -5.86 19.25
CA ASP A 14 -30.93 -6.38 20.12
C ASP A 14 -30.99 -7.92 20.11
N ARG A 15 -30.56 -8.54 19.01
CA ARG A 15 -30.48 -10.00 18.84
C ARG A 15 -29.15 -10.58 19.32
N GLY A 16 -28.24 -9.76 19.82
CA GLY A 16 -26.92 -10.18 20.29
C GLY A 16 -26.02 -10.76 19.20
N LEU A 17 -26.22 -10.37 17.94
CA LEU A 17 -25.39 -10.86 16.83
C LEU A 17 -23.97 -10.30 16.93
N LEU A 18 -22.98 -11.12 16.55
CA LEU A 18 -21.60 -10.69 16.44
C LEU A 18 -21.38 -9.95 15.11
N PHE A 19 -20.81 -8.76 15.17
CA PHE A 19 -20.42 -7.99 13.99
C PHE A 19 -18.94 -8.21 13.69
N ILE A 20 -18.62 -8.77 12.52
CA ILE A 20 -17.25 -8.94 12.06
C ILE A 20 -16.89 -7.76 11.17
N CYS A 21 -15.98 -6.90 11.62
CA CYS A 21 -15.48 -5.78 10.85
C CYS A 21 -14.22 -6.20 10.08
N ALA A 22 -14.39 -6.46 8.78
CA ALA A 22 -13.30 -6.88 7.89
C ALA A 22 -12.32 -5.74 7.55
N ASN A 23 -12.77 -4.49 7.60
CA ASN A 23 -11.93 -3.31 7.38
C ASN A 23 -12.03 -2.35 8.58
N PRO A 24 -11.02 -2.29 9.46
CA PRO A 24 -10.95 -1.40 10.62
C PRO A 24 -10.96 0.11 10.34
N ASP A 25 -10.76 0.53 9.09
CA ASP A 25 -10.72 1.94 8.74
C ASP A 25 -12.09 2.59 8.99
N ARG A 26 -12.07 3.83 9.51
CA ARG A 26 -13.30 4.62 9.72
C ARG A 26 -13.65 5.41 8.49
N VAL A 27 -12.64 6.00 7.85
CA VAL A 27 -12.76 6.77 6.64
C VAL A 27 -11.58 6.51 5.72
N VAL A 28 -11.80 6.65 4.42
CA VAL A 28 -10.77 6.66 3.39
C VAL A 28 -10.95 7.88 2.49
N GLN A 29 -9.86 8.47 2.03
CA GLN A 29 -9.89 9.55 1.06
C GLN A 29 -9.88 8.98 -0.37
N ARG A 30 -10.84 9.39 -1.19
CA ARG A 30 -10.92 9.04 -2.62
C ARG A 30 -11.03 10.33 -3.44
N GLY A 31 -9.89 10.82 -3.93
CA GLY A 31 -9.78 12.16 -4.50
C GLY A 31 -10.08 13.21 -3.44
N ASP A 32 -11.04 14.09 -3.73
CA ASP A 32 -11.43 15.18 -2.82
C ASP A 32 -12.52 14.78 -1.81
N LYS A 33 -12.91 13.50 -1.76
CA LYS A 33 -14.02 13.02 -0.92
C LYS A 33 -13.52 12.08 0.17
N LEU A 34 -14.00 12.32 1.39
CA LEU A 34 -13.91 11.36 2.49
C LEU A 34 -15.10 10.39 2.41
N ILE A 35 -14.81 9.09 2.46
CA ILE A 35 -15.79 8.01 2.39
C ILE A 35 -15.72 7.21 3.68
N PHE A 36 -16.86 6.98 4.33
CA PHE A 36 -16.93 6.11 5.51
C PHE A 36 -16.73 4.63 5.15
N CYS A 37 -15.97 3.94 6.00
CA CYS A 37 -15.60 2.54 5.85
C CYS A 37 -16.29 1.67 6.93
N ALA A 38 -16.01 0.36 6.92
CA ALA A 38 -16.67 -0.59 7.81
C ALA A 38 -16.37 -0.34 9.30
N GLY A 39 -15.21 0.23 9.64
CA GLY A 39 -14.86 0.61 11.01
C GLY A 39 -15.85 1.60 11.62
N ALA A 40 -16.35 2.57 10.84
CA ALA A 40 -17.33 3.54 11.33
C ALA A 40 -18.71 2.91 11.58
N LEU A 41 -19.06 1.85 10.84
CA LEU A 41 -20.26 1.05 11.12
C LEU A 41 -20.09 0.17 12.35
N ALA A 42 -18.86 -0.33 12.57
CA ALA A 42 -18.53 -1.12 13.74
C ALA A 42 -18.57 -0.27 15.02
N ASP A 43 -17.99 0.94 15.01
CA ASP A 43 -18.07 1.89 16.12
C ASP A 43 -19.54 2.19 16.48
N LEU A 44 -20.40 2.46 15.47
CA LEU A 44 -21.85 2.61 15.67
C LEU A 44 -22.50 1.34 16.26
N TYR A 45 -22.10 0.16 15.82
CA TYR A 45 -22.65 -1.09 16.36
C TYR A 45 -22.31 -1.29 17.84
N GLU A 46 -21.10 -0.91 18.27
CA GLU A 46 -20.69 -0.93 19.69
C GLU A 46 -21.46 0.10 20.51
N GLU A 47 -21.71 1.30 19.99
CA GLU A 47 -22.55 2.32 20.64
C GLU A 47 -23.98 1.80 20.93
N LEU A 48 -24.50 0.94 20.05
CA LEU A 48 -25.79 0.28 20.21
C LEU A 48 -25.77 -0.91 21.19
N GLY A 49 -24.62 -1.17 21.84
CA GLY A 49 -24.42 -2.30 22.77
C GLY A 49 -24.09 -3.63 22.07
N GLY A 50 -23.85 -3.60 20.75
CA GLY A 50 -23.44 -4.76 19.98
C GLY A 50 -21.99 -5.16 20.25
N LYS A 51 -21.64 -6.41 19.93
CA LYS A 51 -20.26 -6.92 20.03
C LYS A 51 -19.60 -6.91 18.66
N VAL A 52 -18.38 -6.37 18.59
CA VAL A 52 -17.57 -6.31 17.37
C VAL A 52 -16.32 -7.18 17.50
N VAL A 53 -15.94 -7.85 16.40
CA VAL A 53 -14.61 -8.42 16.20
C VAL A 53 -13.97 -7.73 15.00
N MET A 54 -12.78 -7.18 15.20
CA MET A 54 -12.01 -6.51 14.16
C MET A 54 -11.02 -7.51 13.53
N ALA A 55 -11.09 -7.69 12.22
CA ALA A 55 -10.33 -8.73 11.51
C ALA A 55 -9.17 -8.21 10.64
N GLY A 56 -9.04 -6.90 10.45
CA GLY A 56 -7.93 -6.29 9.69
C GLY A 56 -6.75 -5.85 10.56
N LYS A 57 -5.80 -5.12 9.98
CA LYS A 57 -4.69 -4.52 10.74
C LYS A 57 -5.24 -3.44 11.70
N PRO A 58 -4.73 -3.31 12.93
CA PRO A 58 -3.56 -3.98 13.51
C PRO A 58 -3.87 -5.29 14.29
N TYR A 59 -5.05 -5.88 14.13
CA TYR A 59 -5.54 -6.99 14.96
C TYR A 59 -4.98 -8.35 14.54
N ALA A 60 -4.90 -9.30 15.49
CA ALA A 60 -4.23 -10.59 15.31
C ALA A 60 -4.77 -11.44 14.14
N ALA A 61 -6.09 -11.38 13.89
CA ALA A 61 -6.75 -12.27 12.92
C ALA A 61 -6.14 -12.24 11.51
N ILE A 62 -5.75 -11.07 11.00
CA ILE A 62 -5.13 -10.96 9.67
C ILE A 62 -3.70 -11.54 9.66
N TYR A 63 -2.97 -11.41 10.77
CA TYR A 63 -1.61 -11.95 10.90
C TYR A 63 -1.64 -13.47 11.06
N ASP A 64 -2.59 -14.00 11.83
CA ASP A 64 -2.78 -15.44 11.99
C ASP A 64 -3.12 -16.09 10.64
N LEU A 65 -3.99 -15.46 9.85
CA LEU A 65 -4.32 -15.91 8.50
C LEU A 65 -3.09 -15.88 7.58
N ALA A 66 -2.32 -14.78 7.59
CA ALA A 66 -1.12 -14.65 6.77
C ALA A 66 -0.04 -15.68 7.13
N LEU A 67 0.15 -15.95 8.42
CA LEU A 67 1.11 -16.94 8.90
C LEU A 67 0.69 -18.36 8.55
N ALA A 68 -0.60 -18.69 8.70
CA ALA A 68 -1.12 -20.00 8.31
C ALA A 68 -0.96 -20.25 6.80
N GLU A 69 -1.17 -19.23 5.97
CA GLU A 69 -0.94 -19.34 4.53
C GLU A 69 0.56 -19.49 4.20
N ALA A 70 1.43 -18.76 4.90
CA ALA A 70 2.88 -18.92 4.75
C ALA A 70 3.34 -20.33 5.17
N GLU A 71 2.77 -20.90 6.24
CA GLU A 71 3.03 -22.28 6.66
C GLU A 71 2.58 -23.30 5.61
N ARG A 72 1.40 -23.09 5.02
CA ARG A 72 0.86 -23.93 3.94
C ARG A 72 1.77 -23.91 2.71
N LEU A 73 2.21 -22.73 2.27
CA LEU A 73 3.09 -22.55 1.11
C LEU A 73 4.49 -23.11 1.35
N LYS A 74 5.02 -22.95 2.56
CA LYS A 74 6.32 -23.49 2.98
C LYS A 74 6.29 -25.01 3.20
N GLY A 75 5.13 -25.58 3.50
CA GLY A 75 4.95 -27.00 3.84
C GLY A 75 5.33 -27.35 5.28
N GLY A 76 5.23 -26.40 6.21
CA GLY A 76 5.60 -26.60 7.61
C GLY A 76 5.62 -25.30 8.42
N PRO A 77 5.95 -25.35 9.72
CA PRO A 77 5.84 -24.20 10.62
C PRO A 77 6.75 -23.04 10.18
N VAL A 78 6.25 -21.82 10.40
CA VAL A 78 6.98 -20.58 10.13
C VAL A 78 7.67 -20.11 11.42
N ASP A 79 8.98 -19.88 11.32
CA ASP A 79 9.72 -19.22 12.39
C ASP A 79 9.37 -17.73 12.37
N ARG A 80 8.66 -17.29 13.41
CA ARG A 80 8.21 -15.89 13.55
C ARG A 80 9.36 -14.89 13.57
N SER A 81 10.56 -15.28 14.03
CA SER A 81 11.74 -14.41 14.01
C SER A 81 12.25 -14.12 12.58
N ARG A 82 11.77 -14.87 11.60
CA ARG A 82 12.09 -14.74 10.17
C ARG A 82 10.97 -14.07 9.37
N VAL A 83 9.94 -13.55 10.04
CA VAL A 83 8.82 -12.85 9.41
C VAL A 83 9.08 -11.35 9.48
N LEU A 84 9.00 -10.69 8.31
CA LEU A 84 9.10 -9.24 8.17
C LEU A 84 7.77 -8.69 7.66
N CYS A 85 7.12 -7.85 8.47
CA CYS A 85 5.98 -7.05 8.04
C CYS A 85 6.49 -5.80 7.32
N ILE A 86 5.88 -5.46 6.18
CA ILE A 86 6.27 -4.31 5.36
C ILE A 86 5.03 -3.46 5.14
N GLY A 87 5.12 -2.16 5.42
CA GLY A 87 4.00 -1.23 5.19
C GLY A 87 4.32 0.20 5.58
N ASP A 88 3.41 1.10 5.23
CA ASP A 88 3.54 2.55 5.38
C ASP A 88 2.58 3.16 6.41
N GLY A 89 1.63 2.37 6.93
CA GLY A 89 0.70 2.79 7.95
C GLY A 89 1.28 2.60 9.36
N VAL A 90 1.44 3.69 10.11
CA VAL A 90 1.96 3.63 11.49
C VAL A 90 0.99 2.88 12.42
N ILE A 91 -0.29 3.25 12.39
CA ILE A 91 -1.33 2.67 13.27
C ILE A 91 -1.86 1.32 12.78
N THR A 92 -1.49 0.88 11.57
CA THR A 92 -1.97 -0.36 10.98
C THR A 92 -0.82 -1.36 10.83
N ASP A 93 0.17 -1.06 9.97
CA ASP A 93 1.28 -1.97 9.67
C ASP A 93 2.29 -2.07 10.81
N VAL A 94 2.77 -0.92 11.30
CA VAL A 94 3.80 -0.87 12.35
C VAL A 94 3.21 -1.33 13.68
N LEU A 95 2.10 -0.73 14.11
CA LEU A 95 1.38 -1.13 15.32
C LEU A 95 1.00 -2.61 15.28
N GLY A 96 0.50 -3.10 14.15
CA GLY A 96 0.11 -4.50 14.02
C GLY A 96 1.30 -5.45 14.10
N ALA A 97 2.42 -5.12 13.46
CA ALA A 97 3.66 -5.91 13.58
C ALA A 97 4.17 -5.95 15.03
N GLU A 98 4.16 -4.81 15.72
CA GLU A 98 4.57 -4.70 17.12
C GLU A 98 3.66 -5.48 18.07
N ASN A 99 2.33 -5.33 17.93
CA ASN A 99 1.35 -6.11 18.69
C ASN A 99 1.61 -7.61 18.56
N GLN A 100 1.99 -8.05 17.35
CA GLN A 100 2.25 -9.46 17.06
C GLN A 100 3.72 -9.86 17.29
N LYS A 101 4.57 -8.95 17.77
CA LYS A 101 6.00 -9.17 18.03
C LYS A 101 6.75 -9.70 16.81
N LEU A 102 6.47 -9.12 15.64
CA LEU A 102 7.11 -9.42 14.35
C LEU A 102 8.04 -8.26 13.96
N ALA A 103 9.07 -8.56 13.16
CA ALA A 103 9.92 -7.51 12.62
C ALA A 103 9.13 -6.63 11.65
N CYS A 104 9.42 -5.33 11.62
CA CYS A 104 8.75 -4.38 10.75
C CYS A 104 9.74 -3.56 9.93
N LEU A 105 9.51 -3.46 8.63
CA LEU A 105 10.12 -2.49 7.73
C LEU A 105 9.09 -1.41 7.40
N PHE A 106 9.27 -0.23 8.00
CA PHE A 106 8.41 0.92 7.77
C PHE A 106 8.78 1.64 6.45
N VAL A 107 7.81 1.76 5.54
CA VAL A 107 7.96 2.48 4.27
C VAL A 107 7.58 3.94 4.47
N ALA A 108 8.59 4.76 4.73
CA ALA A 108 8.42 6.13 5.21
C ALA A 108 8.10 7.14 4.10
N LYS A 109 7.79 6.71 2.87
CA LYS A 109 7.32 7.59 1.78
C LYS A 109 5.85 7.34 1.38
N GLY A 110 5.09 6.61 2.21
CA GLY A 110 3.66 6.35 1.98
C GLY A 110 2.73 7.42 2.57
N ILE A 111 1.58 7.02 3.12
CA ILE A 111 0.49 7.91 3.59
C ILE A 111 0.96 9.01 4.58
N HIS A 112 2.06 8.78 5.30
CA HIS A 112 2.63 9.72 6.26
C HIS A 112 4.00 10.29 5.85
N GLY A 113 4.36 10.12 4.57
CA GLY A 113 5.76 10.12 4.14
C GLY A 113 6.50 11.44 4.27
N ASP A 114 5.84 12.56 3.99
CA ASP A 114 6.47 13.89 4.07
C ASP A 114 6.98 14.23 5.47
N LYS A 115 6.42 13.61 6.52
CA LYS A 115 6.81 13.86 7.91
C LYS A 115 8.04 13.08 8.35
N ALA A 116 8.46 12.08 7.57
CA ALA A 116 9.63 11.25 7.85
C ALA A 116 10.87 11.65 7.04
N LEU A 117 10.73 12.63 6.14
CA LEU A 117 11.81 13.12 5.29
C LEU A 117 12.44 14.40 5.85
N GLY A 118 13.73 14.58 5.58
CA GLY A 118 14.46 15.82 5.82
C GLY A 118 14.24 16.85 4.72
N PRO A 119 14.82 18.06 4.87
CA PRO A 119 14.73 19.13 3.86
C PRO A 119 15.32 18.75 2.49
N ASP A 120 16.18 17.74 2.45
CA ASP A 120 16.80 17.17 1.25
C ASP A 120 15.95 16.08 0.60
N GLY A 121 14.77 15.78 1.14
CA GLY A 121 13.88 14.72 0.66
C GLY A 121 14.36 13.31 1.01
N LEU A 122 15.43 13.18 1.79
CA LEU A 122 15.95 11.89 2.26
C LEU A 122 15.32 11.51 3.59
N LEU A 123 15.38 10.21 3.92
CA LEU A 123 14.89 9.71 5.20
C LEU A 123 15.64 10.36 6.37
N ALA A 124 14.94 11.03 7.26
CA ALA A 124 15.53 11.65 8.45
C ALA A 124 15.26 10.75 9.67
N PRO A 125 16.28 10.11 10.27
CA PRO A 125 16.10 9.17 11.38
C PRO A 125 15.32 9.76 12.57
N GLU A 126 15.60 11.01 12.92
CA GLU A 126 14.90 11.74 13.99
C GLU A 126 13.42 11.98 13.67
N ALA A 127 13.11 12.24 12.40
CA ALA A 127 11.75 12.47 11.95
C ALA A 127 10.93 11.16 11.96
N VAL A 128 11.55 10.06 11.53
CA VAL A 128 10.98 8.70 11.65
C VAL A 128 10.74 8.35 13.12
N ALA A 129 11.75 8.52 13.98
CA ALA A 129 11.63 8.23 15.41
C ALA A 129 10.49 9.03 16.06
N LYS A 130 10.38 10.32 15.73
CA LYS A 130 9.29 11.19 16.21
C LYS A 130 7.92 10.73 15.71
N LEU A 131 7.81 10.34 14.44
CA LEU A 131 6.56 9.86 13.86
C LEU A 131 6.08 8.57 14.56
N LEU A 132 6.97 7.62 14.77
CA LEU A 132 6.66 6.36 15.44
C LEU A 132 6.36 6.56 16.94
N ALA A 133 7.14 7.41 17.61
CA ALA A 133 6.92 7.74 19.02
C ALA A 133 5.58 8.44 19.28
N ALA A 134 5.06 9.21 18.32
CA ALA A 134 3.75 9.86 18.46
C ALA A 134 2.60 8.86 18.66
N GLU A 135 2.73 7.66 18.11
CA GLU A 135 1.76 6.56 18.26
C GLU A 135 2.23 5.51 19.27
N SER A 136 3.34 5.76 19.98
CA SER A 136 3.97 4.82 20.92
C SER A 136 4.32 3.47 20.29
N VAL A 137 4.78 3.49 19.03
CA VAL A 137 5.17 2.28 18.31
C VAL A 137 6.63 2.28 17.88
N GLY A 138 7.16 1.11 17.52
CA GLY A 138 8.50 0.92 16.98
C GLY A 138 8.54 0.07 15.70
N ALA A 139 9.42 0.44 14.77
CA ALA A 139 9.75 -0.37 13.60
C ALA A 139 11.20 -0.88 13.70
N THR A 140 11.47 -2.08 13.18
CA THR A 140 12.82 -2.66 13.18
C THR A 140 13.74 -1.94 12.21
N HIS A 141 13.21 -1.57 11.05
CA HIS A 141 13.90 -0.83 10.00
C HIS A 141 12.95 0.20 9.38
N ALA A 142 13.51 1.23 8.77
CA ALA A 142 12.75 2.21 7.99
C ALA A 142 13.45 2.48 6.66
N ILE A 143 12.66 2.73 5.61
CA ILE A 143 13.18 2.98 4.27
C ILE A 143 12.32 4.00 3.52
N ALA A 144 12.96 4.78 2.65
CA ALA A 144 12.31 5.62 1.68
C ALA A 144 13.14 5.61 0.39
N ALA A 145 12.47 5.58 -0.75
CA ALA A 145 13.10 5.72 -2.05
C ALA A 145 12.16 6.48 -2.99
N GLU A 146 12.76 7.16 -3.96
CA GLU A 146 12.06 7.77 -5.07
C GLU A 146 12.75 7.41 -6.36
N PHE A 147 11.95 7.14 -7.39
CA PHE A 147 12.44 7.04 -8.75
C PHE A 147 11.50 7.86 -9.63
N SER A 148 12.08 8.82 -10.37
CA SER A 148 11.36 9.64 -11.33
C SER A 148 12.14 9.71 -12.63
N ARG A 149 11.43 9.68 -13.75
CA ARG A 149 12.01 9.83 -15.08
C ARG A 149 11.03 10.55 -16.00
N THR A 150 11.50 11.59 -16.66
CA THR A 150 10.78 12.22 -17.76
C THR A 150 11.05 11.44 -19.04
N VAL A 151 9.99 11.03 -19.74
CA VAL A 151 10.11 10.34 -21.03
C VAL A 151 10.08 11.37 -22.15
N GLY A 152 11.18 11.47 -22.88
CA GLY A 152 11.30 12.32 -24.06
C GLY A 152 11.16 11.54 -25.37
N GLU A 153 11.15 12.29 -26.46
CA GLU A 153 11.13 11.73 -27.82
C GLU A 153 12.31 10.77 -28.08
N ALA A 154 13.50 11.07 -27.53
CA ALA A 154 14.66 10.21 -27.66
C ALA A 154 14.47 8.84 -26.98
N ASP A 155 13.79 8.78 -25.83
CA ASP A 155 13.49 7.52 -25.14
C ASP A 155 12.49 6.68 -25.95
N ILE A 156 11.47 7.33 -26.50
CA ILE A 156 10.44 6.69 -27.33
C ILE A 156 11.08 6.11 -28.60
N GLN A 157 11.94 6.89 -29.27
CA GLN A 157 12.64 6.43 -30.46
C GLN A 157 13.58 5.27 -30.14
N ALA A 158 14.41 5.39 -29.10
CA ALA A 158 15.33 4.32 -28.70
C ALA A 158 14.60 3.03 -28.34
N PHE A 159 13.44 3.13 -27.67
CA PHE A 159 12.63 1.96 -27.34
C PHE A 159 12.03 1.32 -28.59
N ALA A 160 11.50 2.11 -29.53
CA ALA A 160 11.00 1.61 -30.80
C ALA A 160 12.09 0.89 -31.60
N ASP A 161 13.30 1.46 -31.65
CA ASP A 161 14.44 0.89 -32.38
C ASP A 161 14.88 -0.47 -31.78
N VAL A 162 14.94 -0.58 -30.46
CA VAL A 162 15.37 -1.80 -29.76
C VAL A 162 14.30 -2.89 -29.79
N THR A 163 13.03 -2.52 -29.66
CA THR A 163 11.93 -3.50 -29.57
C THR A 163 11.31 -3.86 -30.91
N GLY A 164 11.47 -3.01 -31.92
CA GLY A 164 10.75 -3.11 -33.19
C GLY A 164 9.29 -2.64 -33.09
N ASP A 165 8.82 -2.14 -31.94
CA ASP A 165 7.49 -1.56 -31.81
C ASP A 165 7.47 -0.15 -32.39
N THR A 166 7.30 -0.08 -33.70
CA THR A 166 7.21 1.16 -34.48
C THR A 166 5.76 1.58 -34.72
N ASN A 167 4.83 1.25 -33.82
CA ASN A 167 3.43 1.65 -33.96
C ASN A 167 3.34 3.20 -34.09
N PRO A 168 2.68 3.73 -35.13
CA PRO A 168 2.64 5.17 -35.39
C PRO A 168 1.99 5.98 -34.26
N VAL A 169 1.22 5.37 -33.34
CA VAL A 169 0.70 6.06 -32.16
C VAL A 169 1.81 6.63 -31.25
N HIS A 170 3.01 6.04 -31.31
CA HIS A 170 4.17 6.48 -30.53
C HIS A 170 5.04 7.50 -31.29
N LEU A 171 5.08 7.41 -32.62
CA LEU A 171 6.11 8.07 -33.44
C LEU A 171 5.56 9.21 -34.33
N ASP A 172 4.30 9.14 -34.75
CA ASP A 172 3.70 10.09 -35.70
C ASP A 172 2.59 10.90 -35.03
N ALA A 173 2.80 12.21 -34.91
CA ALA A 173 1.83 13.13 -34.32
C ALA A 173 0.53 13.23 -35.13
N ASN A 174 0.59 13.13 -36.48
CA ASN A 174 -0.60 13.20 -37.32
C ASN A 174 -1.47 11.96 -37.14
N TYR A 175 -0.85 10.78 -37.09
CA TYR A 175 -1.57 9.54 -36.80
C TYR A 175 -2.15 9.56 -35.39
N ALA A 176 -1.35 9.93 -34.38
CA ALA A 176 -1.79 9.95 -32.99
C ALA A 176 -2.98 10.90 -32.76
N ALA A 177 -3.03 12.04 -33.46
CA ALA A 177 -4.15 12.99 -33.44
C ALA A 177 -5.48 12.39 -33.93
N THR A 178 -5.46 11.31 -34.70
CA THR A 178 -6.68 10.59 -35.14
C THR A 178 -7.19 9.56 -34.13
N THR A 179 -6.40 9.27 -33.10
CA THR A 179 -6.73 8.29 -32.06
C THR A 179 -7.44 8.96 -30.87
N SER A 180 -7.98 8.17 -29.94
CA SER A 180 -8.54 8.67 -28.69
C SER A 180 -7.53 9.36 -27.77
N PHE A 181 -6.22 9.20 -28.03
CA PHE A 181 -5.17 9.83 -27.23
C PHE A 181 -4.91 11.28 -27.66
N GLY A 182 -5.17 11.64 -28.92
CA GLY A 182 -5.01 13.00 -29.44
C GLY A 182 -3.56 13.48 -29.63
N GLU A 183 -2.59 12.83 -29.00
CA GLU A 183 -1.14 13.10 -29.11
C GLU A 183 -0.33 11.81 -29.00
N ARG A 184 0.97 11.91 -29.32
CA ARG A 184 1.89 10.76 -29.18
C ARG A 184 1.98 10.34 -27.72
N ILE A 185 1.91 9.04 -27.48
CA ILE A 185 2.08 8.45 -26.15
C ILE A 185 3.34 7.58 -26.10
N ALA A 186 3.91 7.38 -24.91
CA ALA A 186 5.00 6.43 -24.73
C ALA A 186 4.50 4.97 -24.83
N HIS A 187 5.39 4.04 -25.18
CA HIS A 187 5.10 2.60 -25.14
C HIS A 187 4.77 2.15 -23.70
N GLY A 188 3.68 1.41 -23.52
CA GLY A 188 3.32 0.92 -22.17
C GLY A 188 4.43 0.08 -21.53
N MET A 189 5.14 -0.73 -22.33
CA MET A 189 6.25 -1.55 -21.85
C MET A 189 7.51 -0.76 -21.49
N LEU A 190 7.66 0.48 -21.96
CA LEU A 190 8.73 1.36 -21.50
C LEU A 190 8.57 1.68 -20.00
N SER A 191 7.33 1.91 -19.56
CA SER A 191 7.02 2.13 -18.14
C SER A 191 7.37 0.91 -17.28
N ALA A 192 7.09 -0.30 -17.77
CA ALA A 192 7.49 -1.54 -17.08
C ALA A 192 9.02 -1.66 -16.99
N GLY A 193 9.75 -1.23 -18.01
CA GLY A 193 11.21 -1.13 -17.99
C GLY A 193 11.73 -0.23 -16.87
N TYR A 194 11.06 0.89 -16.58
CA TYR A 194 11.43 1.77 -15.47
C TYR A 194 11.09 1.21 -14.10
N ILE A 195 10.00 0.45 -13.97
CA ILE A 195 9.72 -0.29 -12.73
C ILE A 195 10.85 -1.29 -12.47
N SER A 196 11.25 -2.06 -13.50
CA SER A 196 12.37 -2.99 -13.41
C SER A 196 13.68 -2.28 -13.03
N ALA A 197 13.99 -1.14 -13.66
CA ALA A 197 15.16 -0.33 -13.34
C ALA A 197 15.11 0.15 -11.87
N ALA A 198 14.00 0.75 -11.44
CA ALA A 198 13.84 1.23 -10.07
C ALA A 198 14.06 0.10 -9.04
N LEU A 199 13.50 -1.08 -9.29
CA LEU A 199 13.65 -2.23 -8.40
C LEU A 199 15.08 -2.79 -8.40
N GLY A 200 15.69 -2.90 -9.58
CA GLY A 200 17.02 -3.47 -9.77
C GLY A 200 18.18 -2.53 -9.41
N THR A 201 17.96 -1.22 -9.36
CA THR A 201 19.03 -0.24 -9.13
C THR A 201 18.83 0.64 -7.92
N THR A 202 17.59 0.89 -7.51
CA THR A 202 17.28 1.86 -6.45
C THR A 202 16.75 1.18 -5.20
N LEU A 203 15.65 0.43 -5.30
CA LEU A 203 15.04 -0.21 -4.14
C LEU A 203 14.45 -1.60 -4.44
N PRO A 204 14.97 -2.69 -3.84
CA PRO A 204 15.96 -2.72 -2.75
C PRO A 204 17.40 -2.44 -3.22
N GLY A 205 17.63 -2.28 -4.53
CA GLY A 205 18.92 -1.89 -5.10
C GLY A 205 19.60 -3.02 -5.89
N PRO A 206 20.88 -2.83 -6.27
CA PRO A 206 21.64 -3.79 -7.06
C PRO A 206 21.59 -5.22 -6.50
N GLY A 207 21.29 -6.18 -7.37
CA GLY A 207 21.14 -7.60 -7.01
C GLY A 207 19.70 -8.09 -6.92
N ALA A 208 18.71 -7.19 -6.95
CA ALA A 208 17.31 -7.56 -7.10
C ALA A 208 16.96 -7.91 -8.55
N VAL A 209 16.10 -8.91 -8.71
CA VAL A 209 15.59 -9.35 -10.02
C VAL A 209 14.06 -9.28 -9.99
N TYR A 210 13.50 -8.53 -10.95
CA TYR A 210 12.04 -8.46 -11.13
C TYR A 210 11.55 -9.70 -11.87
N LEU A 211 10.82 -10.59 -11.18
CA LEU A 211 10.47 -11.91 -11.69
C LEU A 211 9.15 -11.96 -12.47
N SER A 212 8.14 -11.20 -12.05
CA SER A 212 6.83 -11.23 -12.70
C SER A 212 6.03 -9.94 -12.50
N GLN A 213 5.21 -9.65 -13.52
CA GLN A 213 4.15 -8.65 -13.51
C GLN A 213 2.87 -9.35 -14.00
N SER A 214 1.77 -9.23 -13.28
CA SER A 214 0.47 -9.86 -13.59
C SER A 214 -0.65 -8.85 -13.54
#